data_AF-A0A5C8LMA1-F1
#
_entry.id   AF-A0A5C8LMA1-F1
#
_cell.length_a   1.000
_cell.length_b   1.000
_cell.length_c   1.000
_cell.angle_alpha   90.00
_cell.angle_beta   90.00
_cell.angle_gamma   90.00
#
_symmetry.space_group_name_H-M   'P 1'
#
loop_
_entity.id
_entity.type
_entity.pdbx_description
1 polymer ?
#
loop_
_entity_poly.entity_id
_entity_poly.type
_entity_poly.pdbx_seq_one_letter_code
_entity_poly.pdbx_strand_id
1 'polypeptide(L)'
;MAETFHLIEYLTVQRTKGTIIWLLNIGAEKYWNRLQAGIVDRSEDRIVNRVEEMNLLLCREQDILILREQPDPAYLEQLRQWGFSIPRFVVPEHSDALTPIAELVLRDQKLLLELELAAAEQEDVYFVPYAVTYLEEQIAEHCGLCLIGAPSDLQSKVNDKVFNREIAETLGLATCQGFVCSDIEEIREAYHQLMECVNNFEKVIIKEPHGASGKGLYIIDNMDKLSSLLTRLSRSARQNPNARWLVEAGTRRRRI
;
A
#
# COMPACT_ATOMS: atom_id res chain seq x y z
N MET A 1 -31.31 7.55 6.15
CA MET A 1 -29.87 7.64 5.80
C MET A 1 -29.22 6.49 6.54
N ALA A 2 -28.64 5.52 5.84
CA ALA A 2 -27.90 4.44 6.51
C ALA A 2 -26.76 5.08 7.31
N GLU A 3 -26.56 4.65 8.55
CA GLU A 3 -25.40 5.09 9.34
C GLU A 3 -24.13 4.78 8.54
N THR A 4 -23.27 5.77 8.37
CA THR A 4 -22.02 5.60 7.64
C THR A 4 -21.03 4.86 8.53
N PHE A 5 -20.49 3.74 8.08
CA PHE A 5 -19.45 3.00 8.80
C PHE A 5 -18.28 3.92 9.16
N HIS A 6 -17.90 3.95 10.44
CA HIS A 6 -16.79 4.74 10.94
C HIS A 6 -15.79 3.86 11.67
N LEU A 7 -14.71 3.47 10.97
CA LEU A 7 -13.76 2.47 11.45
C LEU A 7 -13.23 2.78 12.86
N ILE A 8 -12.79 4.02 13.10
CA ILE A 8 -12.24 4.42 14.40
C ILE A 8 -13.27 4.28 15.50
N GLU A 9 -14.55 4.53 15.21
CA GLU A 9 -15.61 4.41 16.21
C GLU A 9 -15.86 2.94 16.56
N TYR A 10 -15.91 2.05 15.55
CA TYR A 10 -16.04 0.60 15.74
C TYR A 10 -14.84 0.01 16.49
N LEU A 11 -13.65 0.58 16.34
CA LEU A 11 -12.43 0.15 17.03
C LEU A 11 -12.32 0.69 18.47
N THR A 12 -12.96 1.81 18.80
CA THR A 12 -12.72 2.51 20.08
C THR A 12 -13.95 2.61 20.98
N VAL A 13 -15.10 3.00 20.45
CA VAL A 13 -16.31 3.29 21.23
C VAL A 13 -17.36 2.20 21.05
N GLN A 14 -17.66 1.83 19.80
CA GLN A 14 -18.67 0.83 19.43
C GLN A 14 -18.04 -0.56 19.22
N ARG A 15 -17.19 -0.98 20.16
CA ARG A 15 -16.33 -2.17 20.02
C ARG A 15 -17.07 -3.49 19.85
N THR A 16 -18.36 -3.57 20.19
CA THR A 16 -19.17 -4.79 20.04
C THR A 16 -20.12 -4.72 18.85
N LYS A 17 -20.14 -3.61 18.09
CA LYS A 17 -21.03 -3.44 16.94
C LYS A 17 -20.37 -4.03 15.69
N GLY A 18 -21.17 -4.80 14.96
CA GLY A 18 -20.83 -5.41 13.68
C GLY A 18 -19.60 -6.31 13.71
N THR A 19 -19.36 -6.93 12.56
CA THR A 19 -18.18 -7.76 12.30
C THR A 19 -17.34 -7.08 11.22
N ILE A 20 -16.04 -6.97 11.47
CA ILE A 20 -15.08 -6.52 10.46
C ILE A 20 -14.34 -7.74 9.93
N ILE A 21 -14.34 -7.90 8.61
CA ILE A 21 -13.52 -8.87 7.89
C ILE A 21 -12.26 -8.13 7.43
N TRP A 22 -11.12 -8.55 7.95
CA TRP A 22 -9.83 -7.92 7.74
C TRP A 22 -8.99 -8.68 6.72
N LEU A 23 -8.35 -7.96 5.80
CA LEU A 23 -7.39 -8.51 4.84
C LEU A 23 -6.21 -7.54 4.66
N LEU A 24 -5.02 -7.91 5.14
CA LEU A 24 -3.84 -7.05 4.98
C LEU A 24 -3.04 -7.44 3.72
N ASN A 25 -3.44 -6.89 2.58
CA ASN A 25 -2.81 -7.12 1.27
C ASN A 25 -1.67 -6.12 0.98
N ILE A 26 -0.58 -6.19 1.76
CA ILE A 26 0.61 -5.36 1.51
C ILE A 26 1.20 -5.63 0.11
N GLY A 27 1.76 -4.60 -0.53
CA GLY A 27 2.33 -4.72 -1.88
C GLY A 27 1.31 -4.55 -3.01
N ALA A 28 0.15 -3.93 -2.73
CA ALA A 28 -0.92 -3.67 -3.69
C ALA A 28 -0.49 -2.86 -4.93
N GLU A 29 0.65 -2.15 -4.85
CA GLU A 29 1.17 -1.30 -5.92
C GLU A 29 1.42 -2.05 -7.22
N LYS A 30 1.70 -3.35 -7.16
CA LYS A 30 1.88 -4.20 -8.34
C LYS A 30 0.60 -4.38 -9.17
N TYR A 31 -0.57 -4.14 -8.57
CA TYR A 31 -1.87 -4.22 -9.24
C TYR A 31 -2.35 -2.87 -9.72
N TRP A 32 -2.06 -1.82 -8.96
CA TRP A 32 -2.32 -0.46 -9.39
C TRP A 32 -1.45 -0.05 -10.58
N ASN A 33 -0.22 -0.56 -10.61
CA ASN A 33 0.77 -0.18 -11.61
C ASN A 33 1.55 -1.38 -12.11
N ARG A 34 1.70 -1.47 -13.44
CA ARG A 34 2.66 -2.38 -14.07
C ARG A 34 4.07 -1.82 -13.92
N LEU A 35 4.53 -1.70 -12.68
CA LEU A 35 5.93 -1.39 -12.42
C LEU A 35 6.77 -2.53 -13.01
N GLN A 36 7.87 -2.17 -13.69
CA GLN A 36 8.88 -3.17 -13.98
C GLN A 36 9.36 -3.71 -12.66
N ALA A 37 9.11 -5.00 -12.44
CA ALA A 37 9.68 -5.69 -11.29
C ALA A 37 11.18 -5.43 -11.31
N GLY A 38 11.66 -4.72 -10.29
CA GLY A 38 13.08 -4.71 -9.99
C GLY A 38 13.56 -6.14 -9.71
N ILE A 39 14.77 -6.28 -9.19
CA ILE A 39 15.24 -7.59 -8.74
C ILE A 39 14.27 -8.08 -7.65
N VAL A 40 13.57 -9.18 -7.94
CA VAL A 40 12.61 -9.82 -7.03
C VAL A 40 13.43 -10.58 -5.99
N ASP A 41 13.45 -10.10 -4.75
CA ASP A 41 13.98 -10.85 -3.62
C ASP A 41 12.86 -11.67 -2.99
N ARG A 42 12.79 -12.94 -3.37
CA ARG A 42 11.79 -13.87 -2.84
C ARG A 42 11.90 -14.08 -1.34
N SER A 43 13.06 -13.86 -0.72
CA SER A 43 13.22 -13.97 0.73
C SER A 43 12.58 -12.79 1.45
N GLU A 44 12.75 -11.58 0.90
CA GLU A 44 12.09 -10.36 1.37
C GLU A 44 10.57 -10.48 1.19
N ASP A 45 10.11 -10.89 0.01
CA ASP A 45 8.68 -11.01 -0.29
C ASP A 45 7.97 -11.96 0.68
N ARG A 46 8.60 -13.08 1.07
CA ARG A 46 8.05 -14.00 2.07
C ARG A 46 7.83 -13.33 3.42
N ILE A 47 8.76 -12.48 3.85
CA ILE A 47 8.66 -11.76 5.14
C ILE A 47 7.58 -10.69 5.04
N VAL A 48 7.59 -9.90 3.96
CA VAL A 48 6.59 -8.84 3.70
C VAL A 48 5.18 -9.43 3.72
N ASN A 49 5.00 -10.56 3.05
CA ASN A 49 3.76 -11.30 3.03
C ASN A 49 3.26 -11.75 4.42
N ARG A 50 4.17 -12.02 5.36
CA ARG A 50 3.82 -12.37 6.76
C ARG A 50 3.46 -11.18 7.63
N VAL A 51 3.65 -9.95 7.15
CA VAL A 51 3.19 -8.71 7.83
C VAL A 51 1.67 -8.73 8.04
N GLU A 52 0.93 -9.56 7.32
CA GLU A 52 -0.49 -9.85 7.53
C GLU A 52 -0.90 -10.02 8.99
N GLU A 53 -0.06 -10.70 9.78
CA GLU A 53 -0.34 -10.94 11.20
C GLU A 53 -0.39 -9.66 12.04
N MET A 54 0.21 -8.54 11.57
CA MET A 54 0.14 -7.26 12.29
C MET A 54 -1.29 -6.76 12.45
N ASN A 55 -2.23 -7.16 11.57
CA ASN A 55 -3.63 -6.76 11.69
C ASN A 55 -4.31 -7.33 12.96
N LEU A 56 -3.75 -8.38 13.58
CA LEU A 56 -4.21 -8.90 14.88
C LEU A 56 -4.33 -7.81 15.94
N LEU A 57 -3.44 -6.81 15.90
CA LEU A 57 -3.39 -5.73 16.88
C LEU A 57 -4.58 -4.77 16.79
N LEU A 58 -5.35 -4.83 15.69
CA LEU A 58 -6.55 -4.03 15.46
C LEU A 58 -7.84 -4.83 15.68
N CYS A 59 -7.74 -6.16 15.66
CA CYS A 59 -8.90 -7.04 15.67
C CYS A 59 -9.63 -7.09 17.02
N ARG A 60 -10.93 -7.36 16.94
CA ARG A 60 -11.83 -7.61 18.06
C ARG A 60 -12.24 -9.10 18.04
N GLU A 61 -12.76 -9.62 19.15
CA GLU A 61 -13.05 -11.05 19.28
C GLU A 61 -14.09 -11.54 18.24
N GLN A 62 -15.05 -10.69 17.87
CA GLN A 62 -16.08 -11.00 16.88
C GLN A 62 -15.61 -10.83 15.42
N ASP A 63 -14.46 -10.20 15.20
CA ASP A 63 -13.97 -9.95 13.85
C ASP A 63 -13.46 -11.23 13.19
N ILE A 64 -13.33 -11.17 11.86
CA ILE A 64 -12.74 -12.23 11.05
C ILE A 64 -11.44 -11.69 10.46
N LEU A 65 -10.33 -12.42 10.63
CA LEU A 65 -9.05 -12.07 10.04
C LEU A 65 -8.64 -13.14 9.01
N ILE A 66 -8.49 -12.70 7.76
CA ILE A 66 -8.00 -13.55 6.68
C ILE A 66 -6.47 -13.55 6.72
N LEU A 67 -5.88 -14.74 6.86
CA LEU A 67 -4.43 -14.93 6.89
C LEU A 67 -4.03 -16.06 5.93
N ARG A 68 -2.80 -15.99 5.41
CA ARG A 68 -2.26 -17.08 4.58
C ARG A 68 -2.04 -18.38 5.36
N GLU A 69 -1.78 -18.32 6.66
CA GLU A 69 -1.58 -19.48 7.53
C GLU A 69 -2.09 -19.16 8.94
N GLN A 70 -2.34 -20.20 9.74
CA GLN A 70 -2.70 -20.04 11.15
C GLN A 70 -1.52 -19.43 11.93
N PRO A 71 -1.74 -18.44 12.81
CA PRO A 71 -0.70 -17.93 13.69
C PRO A 71 -0.20 -18.97 14.69
N ASP A 72 1.03 -18.79 15.16
CA ASP A 72 1.61 -19.63 16.22
C ASP A 72 0.76 -19.53 17.51
N PRO A 73 0.26 -20.65 18.07
CA PRO A 73 -0.51 -20.64 19.31
C PRO A 73 0.20 -19.97 20.49
N ALA A 74 1.52 -20.07 20.59
CA ALA A 74 2.30 -19.43 21.66
C ALA A 74 2.30 -17.90 21.50
N TYR A 75 2.34 -17.42 20.25
CA TYR A 75 2.19 -16.00 19.94
C TYR A 75 0.79 -15.48 20.29
N LEU A 76 -0.25 -16.24 19.94
CA LEU A 76 -1.64 -15.89 20.28
C LEU A 76 -1.87 -15.83 21.80
N GLU A 77 -1.32 -16.79 22.54
CA GLU A 77 -1.39 -16.79 24.01
C GLU A 77 -0.69 -15.56 24.60
N GLN A 78 0.48 -15.20 24.07
CA GLN A 78 1.20 -13.99 24.50
C GLN A 78 0.39 -12.71 24.24
N LEU A 79 -0.28 -12.61 23.09
CA LEU A 79 -1.16 -11.48 22.77
C LEU A 79 -2.35 -11.40 23.73
N ARG A 80 -3.00 -12.53 24.05
CA ARG A 80 -4.07 -12.58 25.06
C ARG A 80 -3.60 -12.08 26.42
N GLN A 81 -2.40 -12.50 26.86
CA GLN A 81 -1.80 -12.04 28.12
C GLN A 81 -1.52 -10.54 28.14
N TRP A 82 -1.22 -9.94 26.99
CA TRP A 82 -1.07 -8.48 26.84
C TRP A 82 -2.41 -7.74 26.72
N GLY A 83 -3.54 -8.46 26.72
CA GLY A 83 -4.89 -7.90 26.70
C GLY A 83 -5.47 -7.70 25.30
N PHE A 84 -4.86 -8.28 24.26
CA PHE A 84 -5.44 -8.26 22.91
C PHE A 84 -6.55 -9.31 22.77
N SER A 85 -7.61 -8.94 22.05
CA SER A 85 -8.64 -9.88 21.60
C SER A 85 -8.11 -10.71 20.44
N ILE A 86 -8.60 -11.95 20.30
CA ILE A 86 -8.18 -12.83 19.21
C ILE A 86 -9.40 -13.10 18.34
N PRO A 87 -9.38 -12.68 17.05
CA PRO A 87 -10.50 -12.88 16.14
C PRO A 87 -10.64 -14.34 15.71
N ARG A 88 -11.69 -14.62 14.94
CA ARG A 88 -11.75 -15.83 14.13
C ARG A 88 -10.76 -15.72 12.96
N PHE A 89 -9.95 -16.75 12.76
CA PHE A 89 -9.08 -16.85 11.58
C PHE A 89 -9.75 -17.62 10.46
N VAL A 90 -9.60 -17.11 9.25
CA VAL A 90 -9.97 -17.83 8.01
C VAL A 90 -8.72 -17.91 7.14
N VAL A 91 -8.39 -19.12 6.70
CA VAL A 91 -7.13 -19.43 6.02
C VAL A 91 -7.43 -20.20 4.74
N PRO A 92 -6.87 -19.80 3.58
CA PRO A 92 -7.03 -20.56 2.34
C PRO A 92 -6.55 -22.01 2.48
N GLU A 93 -7.28 -22.97 1.92
CA GLU A 93 -6.94 -24.40 1.93
C GLU A 93 -5.61 -24.68 1.22
N HIS A 94 -5.32 -23.91 0.17
CA HIS A 94 -4.08 -23.97 -0.59
C HIS A 94 -3.40 -22.61 -0.57
N SER A 95 -2.41 -22.49 0.31
CA SER A 95 -1.64 -21.27 0.52
C SER A 95 -0.17 -21.46 0.16
N ASP A 96 0.48 -20.37 -0.22
CA ASP A 96 1.92 -20.32 -0.40
C ASP A 96 2.49 -18.98 0.05
N ALA A 97 3.82 -18.94 0.22
CA ALA A 97 4.50 -17.82 0.84
C ALA A 97 4.70 -16.61 -0.09
N LEU A 98 4.41 -16.73 -1.39
CA LEU A 98 4.73 -15.71 -2.39
C LEU A 98 3.48 -15.14 -3.06
N THR A 99 2.45 -15.96 -3.26
CA THR A 99 1.18 -15.50 -3.79
C THR A 99 0.55 -14.50 -2.81
N PRO A 100 0.07 -13.34 -3.29
CA PRO A 100 -0.65 -12.38 -2.47
C PRO A 100 -1.95 -12.96 -1.94
N ILE A 101 -2.31 -12.57 -0.73
CA ILE A 101 -3.45 -13.15 -0.03
C ILE A 101 -4.78 -13.02 -0.78
N ALA A 102 -5.02 -11.90 -1.47
CA ALA A 102 -6.24 -11.72 -2.25
C ALA A 102 -6.37 -12.71 -3.43
N GLU A 103 -5.24 -13.05 -4.06
CA GLU A 103 -5.23 -14.10 -5.09
C GLU A 103 -5.50 -15.49 -4.48
N LEU A 104 -4.97 -15.76 -3.28
CA LEU A 104 -5.23 -17.01 -2.57
C LEU A 104 -6.71 -17.14 -2.21
N VAL A 105 -7.32 -16.07 -1.69
CA VAL A 105 -8.75 -15.99 -1.37
C VAL A 105 -9.61 -16.27 -2.61
N LEU A 106 -9.35 -15.60 -3.72
CA LEU A 106 -10.14 -15.76 -4.96
C LEU A 106 -10.03 -17.16 -5.59
N ARG A 107 -8.96 -17.91 -5.29
CA ARG A 107 -8.78 -19.29 -5.76
C ARG A 107 -9.48 -20.31 -4.87
N ASP A 108 -9.88 -19.94 -3.67
CA ASP A 108 -10.48 -20.84 -2.68
C ASP A 108 -12.00 -20.66 -2.60
N GLN A 109 -12.72 -21.51 -3.32
CA GLN A 109 -14.19 -21.49 -3.36
C GLN A 109 -14.83 -21.73 -2.00
N LYS A 110 -14.19 -22.53 -1.13
CA LYS A 110 -14.73 -22.85 0.19
C LYS A 110 -14.63 -21.65 1.11
N LEU A 111 -13.49 -20.96 1.06
CA LEU A 111 -13.28 -19.72 1.79
C LEU A 111 -14.23 -18.62 1.31
N LEU A 112 -14.41 -18.46 -0.01
CA LEU A 112 -15.37 -17.50 -0.56
C LEU A 112 -16.80 -17.76 -0.07
N LEU A 113 -17.23 -19.03 -0.04
CA LEU A 113 -18.53 -19.42 0.51
C LEU A 113 -18.64 -19.11 2.01
N GLU A 114 -17.57 -19.32 2.77
CA GLU A 114 -17.54 -18.98 4.20
C GLU A 114 -17.71 -17.46 4.43
N LEU A 115 -17.09 -16.62 3.59
CA LEU A 115 -17.26 -15.17 3.65
C LEU A 115 -18.66 -14.72 3.21
N GLU A 116 -19.23 -15.35 2.19
CA GLU A 116 -20.61 -15.10 1.74
C GLU A 116 -21.62 -15.42 2.85
N LEU A 117 -21.46 -16.57 3.52
CA LEU A 117 -22.31 -16.95 4.66
C LEU A 117 -22.17 -15.95 5.82
N ALA A 118 -20.95 -15.51 6.12
CA ALA A 118 -20.73 -14.49 7.15
C ALA A 118 -21.47 -13.18 6.81
N ALA A 119 -21.47 -12.76 5.54
CA ALA A 119 -22.20 -11.59 5.06
C ALA A 119 -23.73 -11.75 5.16
N ALA A 120 -24.24 -12.97 4.93
CA ALA A 120 -25.68 -13.25 4.97
C ALA A 120 -26.25 -13.40 6.39
N GLU A 121 -25.43 -13.83 7.35
CA GLU A 121 -25.86 -14.08 8.74
C GLU A 121 -26.04 -12.80 9.57
N GLN A 122 -25.42 -11.68 9.16
CA GLN A 122 -25.38 -10.46 9.96
C GLN A 122 -25.62 -9.22 9.08
N GLU A 123 -26.41 -8.26 9.58
CA GLU A 123 -26.69 -7.02 8.83
C GLU A 123 -25.48 -6.06 8.78
N ASP A 124 -24.54 -6.17 9.72
CA ASP A 124 -23.41 -5.24 9.91
C ASP A 124 -22.05 -5.93 9.68
N VAL A 125 -21.78 -6.35 8.44
CA VAL A 125 -20.50 -6.95 8.04
C VAL A 125 -19.75 -6.07 7.07
N TYR A 126 -18.52 -5.70 7.44
CA TYR A 126 -17.70 -4.75 6.70
C TYR A 126 -16.39 -5.40 6.29
N PHE A 127 -16.06 -5.34 5.00
CA PHE A 127 -14.80 -5.85 4.48
C PHE A 127 -13.79 -4.71 4.38
N VAL A 128 -12.73 -4.78 5.20
CA VAL A 128 -11.73 -3.73 5.36
C VAL A 128 -10.36 -4.27 4.93
N PRO A 129 -10.01 -4.16 3.64
CA PRO A 129 -8.67 -4.48 3.18
C PRO A 129 -7.69 -3.37 3.55
N TYR A 130 -6.40 -3.69 3.61
CA TYR A 130 -5.34 -2.69 3.77
C TYR A 130 -5.26 -1.73 2.57
N ALA A 131 -5.42 -2.28 1.37
CA ALA A 131 -5.47 -1.54 0.11
C ALA A 131 -6.58 -2.11 -0.78
N VAL A 132 -7.31 -1.25 -1.49
CA VAL A 132 -8.33 -1.71 -2.45
C VAL A 132 -7.72 -1.80 -3.83
N THR A 133 -7.65 -3.01 -4.37
CA THR A 133 -7.37 -3.31 -5.78
C THR A 133 -8.59 -3.97 -6.42
N TYR A 134 -8.51 -4.23 -7.73
CA TYR A 134 -9.56 -4.97 -8.43
C TYR A 134 -9.78 -6.39 -7.88
N LEU A 135 -8.83 -6.95 -7.12
CA LEU A 135 -8.99 -8.25 -6.46
C LEU A 135 -9.92 -8.15 -5.25
N GLU A 136 -9.75 -7.14 -4.40
CA GLU A 136 -10.62 -6.92 -3.24
C GLU A 136 -12.04 -6.55 -3.67
N GLU A 137 -12.19 -5.79 -4.76
CA GLU A 137 -13.49 -5.51 -5.38
C GLU A 137 -14.17 -6.81 -5.83
N GLN A 138 -13.44 -7.72 -6.48
CA GLN A 138 -13.98 -9.04 -6.87
C GLN A 138 -14.37 -9.91 -5.67
N ILE A 139 -13.56 -9.93 -4.60
CA ILE A 139 -13.90 -10.65 -3.37
C ILE A 139 -15.21 -10.09 -2.80
N ALA A 140 -15.32 -8.77 -2.73
CA ALA A 140 -16.51 -8.12 -2.19
C ALA A 140 -17.75 -8.39 -3.04
N GLU A 141 -17.64 -8.29 -4.36
CA GLU A 141 -18.73 -8.59 -5.30
C GLU A 141 -19.16 -10.05 -5.20
N HIS A 142 -18.21 -10.99 -5.17
CA HIS A 142 -18.48 -12.42 -5.13
C HIS A 142 -19.19 -12.84 -3.83
N CYS A 143 -18.77 -12.28 -2.71
CA CYS A 143 -19.28 -12.65 -1.39
C CYS A 143 -20.40 -11.73 -0.88
N GLY A 144 -20.83 -10.73 -1.66
CA GLY A 144 -21.83 -9.75 -1.24
C GLY A 144 -21.40 -8.86 -0.06
N LEU A 145 -20.09 -8.60 0.09
CA LEU A 145 -19.54 -7.86 1.21
C LEU A 145 -19.64 -6.34 1.02
N CYS A 146 -19.86 -5.62 2.12
CA CYS A 146 -19.72 -4.16 2.15
C CYS A 146 -18.23 -3.78 2.17
N LEU A 147 -17.65 -3.51 0.99
CA LEU A 147 -16.26 -3.07 0.87
C LEU A 147 -16.07 -1.65 1.42
N ILE A 148 -15.13 -1.51 2.35
CA ILE A 148 -14.72 -0.22 2.90
C ILE A 148 -13.46 0.27 2.19
N GLY A 149 -13.61 1.35 1.44
CA GLY A 149 -12.52 2.02 0.75
C GLY A 149 -13.02 2.70 -0.53
N ALA A 150 -12.18 3.57 -1.09
CA ALA A 150 -12.43 4.10 -2.42
C ALA A 150 -12.22 3.00 -3.49
N PRO A 151 -12.88 3.09 -4.66
CA PRO A 151 -12.64 2.20 -5.78
C PRO A 151 -11.16 2.11 -6.16
N SER A 152 -10.77 0.98 -6.72
CA SER A 152 -9.37 0.63 -7.01
C SER A 152 -8.69 1.60 -7.98
N ASP A 153 -9.44 2.17 -8.93
CA ASP A 153 -8.93 3.15 -9.89
C ASP A 153 -8.59 4.49 -9.21
N LEU A 154 -9.40 4.91 -8.23
CA LEU A 154 -9.16 6.12 -7.45
C LEU A 154 -8.01 5.92 -6.46
N GLN A 155 -7.94 4.76 -5.81
CA GLN A 155 -6.82 4.39 -4.95
C GLN A 155 -5.49 4.40 -5.72
N SER A 156 -5.47 3.83 -6.93
CA SER A 156 -4.30 3.88 -7.80
C SER A 156 -3.85 5.31 -8.12
N LYS A 157 -4.79 6.20 -8.45
CA LYS A 157 -4.53 7.63 -8.69
C LYS A 157 -3.97 8.32 -7.45
N VAL A 158 -4.58 8.11 -6.28
CA VAL A 158 -4.14 8.75 -5.02
C VAL A 158 -2.81 8.18 -4.53
N ASN A 159 -2.39 6.99 -4.96
CA ASN A 159 -1.06 6.46 -4.62
C ASN A 159 0.05 6.97 -5.56
N ASP A 160 -0.28 7.75 -6.59
CA ASP A 160 0.69 8.40 -7.47
C ASP A 160 1.29 9.65 -6.81
N LYS A 161 2.62 9.66 -6.65
CA LYS A 161 3.35 10.79 -6.03
C LYS A 161 3.30 12.08 -6.84
N VAL A 162 3.24 11.98 -8.16
CA VAL A 162 3.07 13.14 -9.05
C VAL A 162 1.66 13.70 -8.92
N PHE A 163 0.64 12.84 -8.93
CA PHE A 163 -0.73 13.27 -8.70
C PHE A 163 -0.92 13.92 -7.33
N ASN A 164 -0.40 13.30 -6.26
CA ASN A 164 -0.42 13.86 -4.92
C ASN A 164 0.29 15.22 -4.84
N ARG A 165 1.41 15.36 -5.55
CA ARG A 165 2.15 16.62 -5.64
C ARG A 165 1.30 17.72 -6.25
N GLU A 166 0.70 17.45 -7.41
CA GLU A 166 -0.13 18.40 -8.14
C GLU A 166 -1.38 18.82 -7.34
N ILE A 167 -2.04 17.87 -6.66
CA ILE A 167 -3.16 18.17 -5.77
C ILE A 167 -2.71 19.03 -4.60
N ALA A 168 -1.60 18.70 -3.95
CA ALA A 168 -1.09 19.48 -2.83
C ALA A 168 -0.79 20.93 -3.23
N GLU A 169 -0.17 21.13 -4.39
CA GLU A 169 0.08 22.47 -4.95
C GLU A 169 -1.22 23.21 -5.29
N THR A 170 -2.18 22.53 -5.92
CA THR A 170 -3.49 23.10 -6.26
C THR A 170 -4.26 23.55 -5.01
N LEU A 171 -4.16 22.80 -3.92
CA LEU A 171 -4.79 23.11 -2.64
C LEU A 171 -4.00 24.12 -1.79
N GLY A 172 -2.82 24.57 -2.25
CA GLY A 172 -1.96 25.47 -1.50
C GLY A 172 -1.33 24.84 -0.25
N LEU A 173 -1.23 23.51 -0.20
CA LEU A 173 -0.52 22.80 0.86
C LEU A 173 0.99 22.97 0.69
N ALA A 174 1.71 23.01 1.81
CA ALA A 174 3.16 23.08 1.77
C ALA A 174 3.74 21.78 1.18
N THR A 175 4.58 21.90 0.17
CA THR A 175 5.28 20.80 -0.48
C THR A 175 6.79 21.00 -0.42
N CYS A 176 7.56 19.93 -0.59
CA CYS A 176 9.01 20.05 -0.74
C CYS A 176 9.36 20.93 -1.93
N GLN A 177 10.51 21.57 -1.93
CA GLN A 177 10.95 22.23 -3.16
C GLN A 177 11.28 21.19 -4.22
N GLY A 178 10.75 21.33 -5.43
CA GLY A 178 10.94 20.33 -6.47
C GLY A 178 10.15 20.60 -7.74
N PHE A 179 10.27 19.67 -8.68
CA PHE A 179 9.70 19.74 -10.01
C PHE A 179 9.12 18.38 -10.40
N VAL A 180 8.08 18.42 -11.23
CA VAL A 180 7.61 17.24 -11.95
C VAL A 180 8.24 17.26 -13.33
N CYS A 181 8.98 16.21 -13.67
CA CYS A 181 9.71 16.05 -14.92
C CYS A 181 9.06 14.96 -15.78
N SER A 182 8.95 15.20 -17.08
CA SER A 182 8.37 14.29 -18.07
C SER A 182 9.44 13.63 -18.95
N ASP A 183 10.68 14.07 -18.87
CA ASP A 183 11.81 13.45 -19.55
C ASP A 183 13.14 13.57 -18.78
N ILE A 184 14.17 12.96 -19.36
CA ILE A 184 15.52 12.86 -18.78
C ILE A 184 16.24 14.20 -18.75
N GLU A 185 15.97 15.08 -19.71
CA GLU A 185 16.57 16.41 -19.76
C GLU A 185 15.96 17.30 -18.67
N GLU A 186 14.64 17.26 -18.50
CA GLU A 186 13.95 17.96 -17.40
C GLU A 186 14.45 17.51 -16.02
N ILE A 187 14.72 16.21 -15.82
CA ILE A 187 15.31 15.72 -14.56
C ILE A 187 16.70 16.35 -14.33
N ARG A 188 17.52 16.47 -15.39
CA ARG A 188 18.86 17.05 -15.29
C ARG A 188 18.79 18.53 -14.96
N GLU A 189 17.91 19.28 -15.63
CA GLU A 189 17.67 20.69 -15.35
C GLU A 189 17.16 20.92 -13.93
N ALA A 190 16.19 20.14 -13.49
CA ALA A 190 15.67 20.19 -12.12
C ALA A 190 16.78 19.93 -11.08
N TYR A 191 17.66 18.96 -11.33
CA TYR A 191 18.81 18.72 -10.46
C TYR A 191 19.74 19.95 -10.36
N HIS A 192 20.14 20.54 -11.48
CA HIS A 192 20.98 21.75 -11.47
C HIS A 192 20.31 22.92 -10.77
N GLN A 193 19.01 23.14 -11.01
CA GLN A 193 18.28 24.22 -10.34
C GLN A 193 18.26 24.03 -8.81
N LEU A 194 18.03 22.80 -8.34
CA LEU A 194 18.01 22.51 -6.90
C LEU A 194 19.40 22.56 -6.25
N MET A 195 20.44 22.09 -6.93
CA MET A 195 21.80 22.06 -6.37
C MET A 195 22.49 23.41 -6.45
N GLU A 196 22.29 24.19 -7.52
CA GLU A 196 23.12 25.36 -7.82
C GLU A 196 22.35 26.68 -7.69
N CYS A 197 21.07 26.70 -8.07
CA CYS A 197 20.29 27.93 -8.14
C CYS A 197 19.45 28.19 -6.90
N VAL A 198 18.92 27.14 -6.27
CA VAL A 198 17.95 27.29 -5.19
C VAL A 198 18.43 26.65 -3.90
N ASN A 199 18.82 27.50 -2.95
CA ASN A 199 19.22 27.15 -1.58
C ASN A 199 20.47 26.25 -1.42
N ASN A 200 21.16 25.87 -2.52
CA ASN A 200 22.38 25.07 -2.50
C ASN A 200 22.21 23.78 -1.68
N PHE A 201 21.20 22.98 -2.04
CA PHE A 201 20.92 21.74 -1.33
C PHE A 201 22.08 20.74 -1.49
N GLU A 202 22.32 19.92 -0.47
CA GLU A 202 23.37 18.89 -0.53
C GLU A 202 22.94 17.64 -1.30
N LYS A 203 21.62 17.43 -1.43
CA LYS A 203 21.02 16.23 -1.98
C LYS A 203 19.72 16.54 -2.71
N VAL A 204 19.46 15.79 -3.76
CA VAL A 204 18.21 15.74 -4.51
C VAL A 204 17.65 14.32 -4.43
N ILE A 205 16.34 14.20 -4.35
CA ILE A 205 15.61 12.94 -4.32
C ILE A 205 14.80 12.84 -5.61
N ILE A 206 15.05 11.80 -6.40
CA ILE A 206 14.27 11.49 -7.60
C ILE A 206 13.35 10.32 -7.26
N LYS A 207 12.05 10.47 -7.49
CA LYS A 207 11.02 9.50 -7.16
C LYS A 207 10.22 9.11 -8.40
N GLU A 208 10.07 7.81 -8.62
CA GLU A 208 9.07 7.28 -9.54
C GLU A 208 7.65 7.44 -8.96
N PRO A 209 6.61 7.64 -9.80
CA PRO A 209 5.26 7.98 -9.33
C PRO A 209 4.71 6.94 -8.35
N HIS A 210 4.88 5.66 -8.66
CA HIS A 210 4.24 4.55 -7.93
C HIS A 210 5.19 3.72 -7.07
N GLY A 211 6.45 4.13 -6.90
CA GLY A 211 7.42 3.39 -6.10
C GLY A 211 7.01 3.28 -4.62
N ALA A 212 7.14 2.09 -4.01
CA ALA A 212 6.82 1.85 -2.60
C ALA A 212 8.02 1.27 -1.84
N SER A 213 8.03 1.45 -0.52
CA SER A 213 9.06 0.91 0.38
C SER A 213 10.50 1.24 -0.06
N GLY A 214 10.72 2.45 -0.59
CA GLY A 214 12.02 2.90 -1.10
C GLY A 214 12.40 2.42 -2.50
N LYS A 215 11.65 1.48 -3.10
CA LYS A 215 11.81 1.11 -4.52
C LYS A 215 11.37 2.30 -5.39
N GLY A 216 12.17 2.64 -6.39
CA GLY A 216 11.93 3.81 -7.25
C GLY A 216 12.23 5.17 -6.59
N LEU A 217 12.91 5.18 -5.43
CA LEU A 217 13.42 6.40 -4.78
C LEU A 217 14.95 6.43 -4.86
N TYR A 218 15.50 7.51 -5.40
CA TYR A 218 16.93 7.67 -5.63
C TYR A 218 17.44 8.93 -4.95
N ILE A 219 18.45 8.78 -4.09
CA ILE A 219 19.12 9.90 -3.42
C ILE A 219 20.38 10.24 -4.21
N ILE A 220 20.43 11.45 -4.75
CA ILE A 220 21.49 11.95 -5.60
C ILE A 220 22.23 13.09 -4.88
N ASP A 221 23.52 12.91 -4.66
CA ASP A 221 24.40 13.88 -4.00
C ASP A 221 25.59 14.30 -4.88
N ASN A 222 25.68 13.78 -6.12
CA ASN A 222 26.70 14.13 -7.09
C ASN A 222 26.28 13.77 -8.53
N MET A 223 27.02 14.32 -9.51
CA MET A 223 26.76 14.14 -10.93
C MET A 223 26.97 12.71 -11.46
N ASP A 224 27.86 11.93 -10.86
CA ASP A 224 28.12 10.55 -11.30
C ASP A 224 26.93 9.65 -10.98
N LYS A 225 26.34 9.82 -9.80
CA LYS A 225 25.09 9.14 -9.40
C LYS A 225 23.93 9.55 -10.31
N LEU A 226 23.81 10.84 -10.61
CA LEU A 226 22.78 11.33 -11.53
C LEU A 226 22.93 10.66 -12.90
N SER A 227 24.12 10.73 -13.50
CA SER A 227 24.40 10.20 -14.84
C SER A 227 24.10 8.69 -14.93
N SER A 228 24.49 7.95 -13.90
CA SER A 228 24.20 6.51 -13.79
C SER A 228 22.71 6.21 -13.72
N LEU A 229 21.95 7.03 -12.97
CA LEU A 229 20.50 6.90 -12.88
C LEU A 229 19.82 7.27 -14.20
N LEU A 230 20.16 8.40 -14.82
CA LEU A 230 19.56 8.86 -16.07
C LEU A 230 19.72 7.81 -17.19
N THR A 231 20.88 7.13 -17.25
CA THR A 231 21.12 6.03 -18.20
C THR A 231 20.16 4.85 -17.98
N ARG A 232 19.76 4.58 -16.74
CA ARG A 232 18.79 3.54 -16.41
C ARG A 232 17.37 3.99 -16.76
N LEU A 233 17.00 5.21 -16.33
CA LEU A 233 15.67 5.77 -16.56
C LEU A 233 15.40 5.97 -18.06
N SER A 234 16.40 6.34 -18.87
CA SER A 234 16.23 6.50 -20.31
C SER A 234 15.83 5.20 -21.02
N ARG A 235 16.20 4.04 -20.49
CA ARG A 235 15.76 2.74 -21.01
C ARG A 235 14.29 2.47 -20.69
N SER A 236 13.84 2.86 -19.50
CA SER A 236 12.45 2.72 -19.06
C SER A 236 11.53 3.73 -19.75
N ALA A 237 11.96 4.98 -19.90
CA ALA A 237 11.24 6.04 -20.61
C ALA A 237 10.92 5.68 -22.08
N ARG A 238 11.81 4.95 -22.75
CA ARG A 238 11.55 4.45 -24.12
C ARG A 238 10.39 3.46 -24.20
N GLN A 239 10.10 2.77 -23.11
CA GLN A 239 9.01 1.79 -23.03
C GLN A 239 7.72 2.41 -22.50
N ASN A 240 7.82 3.56 -21.81
CA ASN A 240 6.68 4.35 -21.35
C ASN A 240 6.92 5.85 -21.65
N PRO A 241 6.46 6.34 -22.82
CA PRO A 241 6.64 7.74 -23.23
C PRO A 241 5.97 8.76 -22.32
N ASN A 242 5.00 8.33 -21.50
CA ASN A 242 4.26 9.18 -20.57
C ASN A 242 4.81 9.07 -19.13
N ALA A 243 6.00 8.48 -18.96
CA ALA A 243 6.62 8.39 -17.65
C ALA A 243 6.92 9.79 -17.10
N ARG A 244 6.55 10.01 -15.84
CA ARG A 244 6.84 11.24 -15.10
C ARG A 244 7.66 10.91 -13.87
N TRP A 245 8.44 11.85 -13.38
CA TRP A 245 9.25 11.71 -12.18
C TRP A 245 9.11 12.95 -11.32
N LEU A 246 9.15 12.74 -10.01
CA LEU A 246 9.17 13.82 -9.04
C LEU A 246 10.61 14.03 -8.57
N VAL A 247 11.15 15.23 -8.78
CA VAL A 247 12.52 15.61 -8.40
C VAL A 247 12.44 16.65 -7.30
N GLU A 248 12.89 16.31 -6.09
CA GLU A 248 12.72 17.14 -4.90
C GLU A 248 14.05 17.39 -4.18
N ALA A 249 14.16 18.54 -3.53
CA ALA A 249 15.23 18.84 -2.61
C ALA A 249 15.21 17.88 -1.41
N GLY A 250 16.37 17.34 -1.06
CA GLY A 250 16.55 16.57 0.16
C GLY A 250 16.56 17.49 1.38
N THR A 251 15.65 17.28 2.32
CA THR A 251 15.68 18.01 3.59
C THR A 251 16.88 17.56 4.43
N ARG A 252 17.71 18.51 4.90
CA ARG A 252 18.70 18.22 5.94
C ARG A 252 17.95 17.66 7.17
N ARG A 253 18.43 16.56 7.75
CA ARG A 253 18.21 16.35 9.19
C ARG A 253 18.89 17.54 9.88
N ARG A 254 18.12 18.48 10.41
CA ARG A 254 18.67 19.33 11.48
C ARG A 254 19.14 18.34 12.54
N ARG A 255 20.45 18.28 12.78
CA ARG A 255 20.95 17.68 14.02
C ARG A 255 20.30 18.51 15.12
N ILE A 256 19.31 17.92 15.79
CA ILE A 256 18.84 18.40 17.09
C ILE A 256 19.93 18.01 18.09
#